data_AF-A0A849S220-F1
#
_entry.id   AF-A0A849S220-F1
#
_cell.length_a   1.000
_cell.length_b   1.000
_cell.length_c   1.000
_cell.angle_alpha   90.00
_cell.angle_beta   90.00
_cell.angle_gamma   90.00
#
_symmetry.space_group_name_H-M   'P 1'
#
loop_
_entity.id
_entity.type
_entity.pdbx_description
1 polymer ?
#
loop_
_entity_poly.entity_id
_entity_poly.type
_entity_poly.pdbx_seq_one_letter_code
_entity_poly.pdbx_strand_id
1 'polypeptide(L)'
;MALRKDIYLAATEAAAAGLQAIGRFSNLDIPHDKLTEKFLEKVPSITKVYIIANEETVKAVLNFSIELNAALLRLSMKRFQLVAQKQRIEFLRAQAVMCQNETARTFELQKQYNLEGLVDPRKWDVLQRNFESERARGERVGQEADILNASLIPQQLQFTEEVSNETITLGHLLTPPLFSIRKELDLPIDETEFRKIFEEANTKVAEDLKKFMRELRSLIDGQHPS
;
A
#
# COMPACT_ATOMS: atom_id res chain seq x y z
N MET A 1 6.47 40.44 -6.80
CA MET A 1 7.29 39.20 -6.88
C MET A 1 7.17 38.32 -5.64
N ALA A 2 7.19 38.86 -4.41
CA ALA A 2 7.04 38.06 -3.18
C ALA A 2 5.82 37.10 -3.20
N LEU A 3 4.62 37.63 -3.51
CA LEU A 3 3.40 36.81 -3.59
C LEU A 3 3.49 35.64 -4.59
N ARG A 4 4.12 35.85 -5.77
CA ARG A 4 4.28 34.77 -6.76
C ARG A 4 5.22 33.68 -6.25
N LYS A 5 6.35 34.09 -5.67
CA LYS A 5 7.32 33.17 -5.07
C LYS A 5 6.67 32.30 -3.99
N ASP A 6 5.91 32.91 -3.09
CA ASP A 6 5.26 32.18 -1.99
C ASP A 6 4.23 31.17 -2.51
N ILE A 7 3.43 31.56 -3.51
CA ILE A 7 2.45 30.66 -4.14
C ILE A 7 3.15 29.50 -4.86
N TYR A 8 4.20 29.77 -5.64
CA TYR A 8 4.90 28.71 -6.36
C TYR A 8 5.62 27.74 -5.43
N LEU A 9 6.26 28.22 -4.36
CA LEU A 9 6.88 27.36 -3.35
C LEU A 9 5.83 26.46 -2.68
N ALA A 10 4.70 27.03 -2.26
CA ALA A 10 3.61 26.26 -1.68
C ALA A 10 3.03 25.21 -2.65
N ALA A 11 2.99 25.52 -3.95
CA ALA A 11 2.56 24.57 -4.98
C ALA A 11 3.58 23.45 -5.21
N THR A 12 4.88 23.75 -5.20
CA THR A 12 5.94 22.73 -5.28
C THR A 12 5.92 21.81 -4.07
N GLU A 13 5.69 22.34 -2.87
CA GLU A 13 5.48 21.52 -1.67
C GLU A 13 4.25 20.61 -1.79
N ALA A 14 3.15 21.12 -2.35
CA ALA A 14 1.94 20.33 -2.58
C ALA A 14 2.20 19.18 -3.56
N ALA A 15 2.92 19.45 -4.65
CA ALA A 15 3.33 18.43 -5.61
C ALA A 15 4.22 17.35 -4.96
N ALA A 16 5.18 17.75 -4.14
CA ALA A 16 6.03 16.84 -3.38
C ALA A 16 5.22 15.98 -2.39
N ALA A 17 4.25 16.58 -1.69
CA ALA A 17 3.34 15.85 -0.80
C ALA A 17 2.49 14.82 -1.58
N GLY A 18 2.06 15.16 -2.79
CA GLY A 18 1.36 14.24 -3.70
C GLY A 18 2.21 13.05 -4.12
N LEU A 19 3.45 13.29 -4.55
CA LEU A 19 4.41 12.21 -4.87
C LEU A 19 4.70 11.31 -3.67
N GLN A 20 4.87 11.90 -2.48
CA GLN A 20 5.04 11.13 -1.24
C GLN A 20 3.81 10.31 -0.90
N ALA A 21 2.61 10.83 -1.14
CA ALA A 21 1.37 10.07 -0.93
C ALA A 21 1.37 8.82 -1.80
N ILE A 22 1.71 8.94 -3.10
CA ILE A 22 1.83 7.81 -4.05
C ILE A 22 2.80 6.75 -3.51
N GLY A 23 4.01 7.14 -3.11
CA GLY A 23 5.03 6.21 -2.62
C GLY A 23 4.62 5.41 -1.38
N ARG A 24 3.61 5.88 -0.62
CA ARG A 24 3.10 5.18 0.58
C ARG A 24 2.00 4.16 0.29
N PHE A 25 1.48 4.08 -0.94
CA PHE A 25 0.38 3.16 -1.27
C PHE A 25 0.73 1.69 -1.07
N SER A 26 2.00 1.32 -1.28
CA SER A 26 2.52 -0.04 -1.10
C SER A 26 2.42 -0.54 0.35
N ASN A 27 2.32 0.37 1.32
CA ASN A 27 2.12 0.02 2.71
C ASN A 27 0.62 -0.18 3.00
N LEU A 28 0.23 -1.43 3.20
CA LEU A 28 -1.15 -1.83 3.46
C LEU A 28 -1.61 -1.56 4.92
N ASP A 29 -0.69 -1.25 5.84
CA ASP A 29 -0.99 -0.95 7.24
C ASP A 29 -1.45 0.50 7.46
N ILE A 30 -1.16 1.39 6.51
CA ILE A 30 -1.58 2.80 6.60
C ILE A 30 -3.07 2.91 6.23
N PRO A 31 -3.93 3.51 7.06
CA PRO A 31 -5.32 3.78 6.67
C PRO A 31 -5.41 4.63 5.40
N HIS A 32 -6.42 4.38 4.55
CA HIS A 32 -6.51 5.02 3.23
C HIS A 32 -6.62 6.55 3.32
N ASP A 33 -7.40 7.06 4.27
CA ASP A 33 -7.54 8.48 4.58
C ASP A 33 -6.19 9.13 4.94
N LYS A 34 -5.31 8.40 5.64
CA LYS A 34 -3.98 8.85 6.06
C LYS A 34 -2.92 8.84 4.95
N LEU A 35 -3.20 8.22 3.81
CA LEU A 35 -2.30 8.27 2.66
C LEU A 35 -2.33 9.64 1.98
N THR A 36 -3.52 10.20 1.81
CA THR A 36 -3.73 11.40 1.00
C THR A 36 -4.00 12.66 1.81
N GLU A 37 -4.26 12.56 3.12
CA GLU A 37 -4.55 13.68 4.04
C GLU A 37 -3.65 14.91 3.79
N LYS A 38 -2.32 14.75 3.90
CA LYS A 38 -1.35 15.85 3.71
C LYS A 38 -1.36 16.46 2.31
N PHE A 39 -1.67 15.65 1.29
CA PHE A 39 -1.77 16.14 -0.08
C PHE A 39 -3.05 16.96 -0.24
N LEU A 40 -4.19 16.44 0.21
CA LEU A 40 -5.50 17.11 0.13
C LEU A 40 -5.49 18.48 0.83
N GLU A 41 -4.84 18.59 1.99
CA GLU A 41 -4.64 19.87 2.70
C GLU A 41 -3.88 20.91 1.86
N LYS A 42 -2.99 20.47 0.97
CA LYS A 42 -2.13 21.32 0.15
C LYS A 42 -2.64 21.54 -1.28
N VAL A 43 -3.67 20.81 -1.74
CA VAL A 43 -4.27 20.98 -3.08
C VAL A 43 -4.61 22.45 -3.40
N PRO A 44 -5.18 23.26 -2.48
CA PRO A 44 -5.48 24.66 -2.77
C PRO A 44 -4.26 25.49 -3.20
N SER A 45 -3.05 25.12 -2.77
CA SER A 45 -1.81 25.79 -3.18
C SER A 45 -1.50 25.60 -4.66
N ILE A 46 -1.82 24.43 -5.23
CA ILE A 46 -1.69 24.17 -6.66
C ILE A 46 -2.68 25.03 -7.45
N THR A 47 -3.93 25.12 -7.00
CA THR A 47 -4.96 25.91 -7.70
C THR A 47 -4.64 27.41 -7.72
N LYS A 48 -3.97 27.94 -6.68
CA LYS A 48 -3.52 29.35 -6.66
C LYS A 48 -2.57 29.68 -7.82
N VAL A 49 -1.81 28.71 -8.33
CA VAL A 49 -0.95 28.89 -9.51
C VAL A 49 -1.77 29.34 -10.72
N TYR A 50 -3.00 28.83 -10.89
CA TYR A 50 -3.86 29.16 -12.03
C TYR A 50 -4.28 30.63 -12.09
N ILE A 51 -4.17 31.35 -10.97
CA ILE A 51 -4.55 32.76 -10.88
C ILE A 51 -3.39 33.69 -11.23
N ILE A 52 -2.16 33.30 -10.87
CA ILE A 52 -1.00 34.21 -10.92
C ILE A 52 -0.01 33.92 -12.05
N ALA A 53 -0.05 32.70 -12.59
CA ALA A 53 0.93 32.21 -13.53
C ALA A 53 0.53 32.49 -14.98
N ASN A 54 1.51 32.45 -15.87
CA ASN A 54 1.27 32.53 -17.30
C ASN A 54 0.69 31.21 -17.85
N GLU A 55 0.23 31.24 -19.09
CA GLU A 55 -0.42 30.09 -19.74
C GLU A 55 0.50 28.86 -19.84
N GLU A 56 1.81 29.05 -20.08
CA GLU A 56 2.81 27.98 -20.17
C GLU A 56 2.91 27.22 -18.84
N THR A 57 3.05 27.95 -17.73
CA THR A 57 3.12 27.39 -16.37
C THR A 57 1.81 26.74 -15.96
N VAL A 58 0.67 27.36 -16.27
CA VAL A 58 -0.65 26.77 -15.97
C VAL A 58 -0.81 25.43 -16.68
N LYS A 59 -0.46 25.35 -17.97
CA LYS A 59 -0.52 24.08 -18.73
C LYS A 59 0.37 23.01 -18.12
N ALA A 60 1.62 23.36 -17.78
CA ALA A 60 2.55 22.40 -17.19
C ALA A 60 2.03 21.86 -15.84
N VAL A 61 1.61 22.75 -14.94
CA VAL A 61 1.10 22.40 -13.61
C VAL A 61 -0.20 21.60 -13.70
N LEU A 62 -1.10 21.98 -14.61
CA LEU A 62 -2.35 21.25 -14.83
C LEU A 62 -2.10 19.82 -15.34
N ASN A 63 -1.21 19.65 -16.33
CA ASN A 63 -0.86 18.33 -16.85
C ASN A 63 -0.31 17.40 -15.75
N PHE A 64 0.62 17.91 -14.94
CA PHE A 64 1.13 17.17 -13.78
C PHE A 64 0.02 16.81 -12.79
N SER A 65 -0.86 17.77 -12.47
CA SER A 65 -1.93 17.57 -11.49
C SER A 65 -2.96 16.53 -11.95
N ILE A 66 -3.31 16.52 -13.25
CA ILE A 66 -4.21 15.54 -13.84
C ILE A 66 -3.60 14.14 -13.75
N GLU A 67 -2.34 13.97 -14.15
CA GLU A 67 -1.67 12.67 -14.09
C GLU A 67 -1.49 12.18 -12.65
N LEU A 68 -1.15 13.07 -11.72
CA LEU A 68 -1.07 12.75 -10.29
C LEU A 68 -2.42 12.25 -9.75
N ASN A 69 -3.52 12.93 -10.08
CA ASN A 69 -4.86 12.51 -9.64
C ASN A 69 -5.28 11.18 -10.29
N ALA A 70 -4.96 10.99 -11.57
CA ALA A 70 -5.24 9.74 -12.27
C ALA A 70 -4.46 8.57 -11.65
N ALA A 71 -3.19 8.78 -11.30
CA ALA A 71 -2.35 7.82 -10.59
C ALA A 71 -2.94 7.45 -9.23
N LEU A 72 -3.37 8.45 -8.43
CA LEU A 72 -4.04 8.21 -7.14
C LEU A 72 -5.25 7.29 -7.30
N LEU A 73 -6.12 7.53 -8.29
CA LEU A 73 -7.30 6.70 -8.51
C LEU A 73 -6.93 5.26 -8.93
N ARG A 74 -5.99 5.11 -9.89
CA ARG A 74 -5.52 3.80 -10.36
C ARG A 74 -4.94 2.96 -9.22
N LEU A 75 -4.07 3.55 -8.40
CA LEU A 75 -3.42 2.86 -7.29
C LEU A 75 -4.39 2.60 -6.13
N SER A 76 -5.37 3.48 -5.89
CA SER A 76 -6.40 3.27 -4.87
C SER A 76 -7.22 2.03 -5.13
N MET A 77 -7.63 1.79 -6.37
CA MET A 77 -8.42 0.62 -6.73
C MET A 77 -7.66 -0.69 -6.49
N LYS A 78 -6.39 -0.75 -6.91
CA LYS A 78 -5.53 -1.92 -6.67
C LYS A 78 -5.30 -2.14 -5.18
N ARG A 79 -5.01 -1.07 -4.44
CA ARG A 79 -4.81 -1.14 -2.99
C ARG A 79 -6.04 -1.65 -2.26
N PHE A 80 -7.23 -1.22 -2.65
CA PHE A 80 -8.48 -1.65 -2.01
C PHE A 80 -8.64 -3.17 -2.06
N GLN A 81 -8.33 -3.79 -3.21
CA GLN A 81 -8.37 -5.25 -3.37
C GLN A 81 -7.40 -5.95 -2.42
N LEU A 82 -6.15 -5.48 -2.32
CA LEU A 82 -5.14 -6.07 -1.44
C LEU A 82 -5.49 -5.91 0.04
N VAL A 83 -6.02 -4.74 0.44
CA VAL A 83 -6.47 -4.50 1.82
C VAL A 83 -7.64 -5.41 2.18
N ALA A 84 -8.62 -5.56 1.27
CA ALA A 84 -9.75 -6.46 1.50
C ALA A 84 -9.30 -7.92 1.68
N GLN A 85 -8.33 -8.37 0.87
CA GLN A 85 -7.74 -9.70 1.01
C GLN A 85 -6.98 -9.86 2.33
N LYS A 86 -6.17 -8.87 2.73
CA LYS A 86 -5.48 -8.85 4.01
C LYS A 86 -6.45 -8.94 5.20
N GLN A 87 -7.51 -8.13 5.18
CA GLN A 87 -8.55 -8.14 6.21
C GLN A 87 -9.28 -9.49 6.26
N ARG A 88 -9.52 -10.13 5.12
CA ARG A 88 -10.10 -11.47 5.06
C ARG A 88 -9.19 -12.51 5.71
N ILE A 89 -7.88 -12.46 5.47
CA ILE A 89 -6.89 -13.33 6.11
C ILE A 89 -6.89 -13.13 7.63
N GLU A 90 -6.87 -11.88 8.09
CA GLU A 90 -6.91 -11.54 9.52
C GLU A 90 -8.18 -12.08 10.19
N PHE A 91 -9.33 -11.93 9.54
CA PHE A 91 -10.60 -12.48 10.01
C PHE A 91 -10.57 -14.02 10.12
N LEU A 92 -10.07 -14.71 9.10
CA LEU A 92 -9.95 -16.18 9.11
C LEU A 92 -8.99 -16.65 10.21
N ARG A 93 -7.84 -15.98 10.39
CA ARG A 93 -6.90 -16.30 11.48
C ARG A 93 -7.54 -16.12 12.85
N ALA A 94 -8.29 -15.05 13.06
CA ALA A 94 -9.04 -14.85 14.31
C ALA A 94 -10.07 -15.99 14.54
N GLN A 95 -10.78 -16.40 13.50
CA GLN A 95 -11.72 -17.51 13.56
C GLN A 95 -11.02 -18.86 13.86
N ALA A 96 -9.84 -19.12 13.30
CA ALA A 96 -9.06 -20.32 13.60
C ALA A 96 -8.66 -20.35 15.08
N VAL A 97 -8.22 -19.22 15.65
CA VAL A 97 -7.92 -19.10 17.09
C VAL A 97 -9.15 -19.37 17.95
N MET A 98 -10.33 -18.87 17.56
CA MET A 98 -11.57 -19.18 18.27
C MET A 98 -11.89 -20.69 18.26
N CYS A 99 -11.71 -21.37 17.13
CA CYS A 99 -11.90 -22.82 17.03
C CYS A 99 -10.91 -23.59 17.92
N GLN A 100 -9.65 -23.13 18.00
CA GLN A 100 -8.64 -23.72 18.88
C GLN A 100 -9.03 -23.58 20.36
N ASN A 101 -9.56 -22.42 20.75
CA ASN A 101 -10.04 -22.19 22.13
C ASN A 101 -11.22 -23.10 22.49
N GLU A 102 -12.20 -23.27 21.59
CA GLU A 102 -13.33 -24.18 21.82
C GLU A 102 -12.89 -25.66 21.84
N THR A 103 -11.91 -26.02 21.00
CA THR A 103 -11.29 -27.35 21.01
C THR A 103 -10.63 -27.63 22.35
N ALA A 104 -9.83 -26.68 22.87
CA ALA A 104 -9.18 -26.78 24.18
C ALA A 104 -10.21 -26.88 25.32
N ARG A 105 -11.26 -26.07 25.28
CA ARG A 105 -12.37 -26.12 26.25
C ARG A 105 -13.07 -27.49 26.24
N THR A 106 -13.39 -28.01 25.07
CA THR A 106 -14.08 -29.31 24.93
C THR A 106 -13.20 -30.44 25.44
N PHE A 107 -11.89 -30.38 25.19
CA PHE A 107 -10.93 -31.34 25.73
C PHE A 107 -10.87 -31.33 27.26
N GLU A 108 -10.90 -30.15 27.90
CA GLU A 108 -10.97 -30.07 29.36
C GLU A 108 -12.27 -30.66 29.92
N LEU A 109 -13.41 -30.45 29.24
CA LEU A 109 -14.67 -31.11 29.62
C LEU A 109 -14.58 -32.64 29.50
N GLN A 110 -13.94 -33.16 28.45
CA GLN A 110 -13.68 -34.60 28.31
C GLN A 110 -12.83 -35.16 29.45
N LYS A 111 -11.77 -34.44 29.86
CA LYS A 111 -10.96 -34.82 31.02
C LYS A 111 -11.78 -34.86 32.31
N GLN A 112 -12.56 -33.81 32.58
CA GLN A 112 -13.43 -33.76 33.76
C GLN A 112 -14.44 -34.90 33.76
N TYR A 113 -15.09 -35.14 32.62
CA TYR A 113 -16.03 -36.23 32.45
C TYR A 113 -15.42 -37.60 32.80
N ASN A 114 -14.18 -37.85 32.34
CA ASN A 114 -13.44 -39.07 32.66
C ASN A 114 -13.04 -39.16 34.15
N LEU A 115 -12.64 -38.04 34.76
CA LEU A 115 -12.23 -37.99 36.18
C LEU A 115 -13.41 -38.19 37.15
N GLU A 116 -14.61 -37.74 36.78
CA GLU A 116 -15.83 -37.93 37.56
C GLU A 116 -16.37 -39.38 37.50
N GLY A 117 -15.76 -40.25 36.67
CA GLY A 117 -16.19 -41.64 36.51
C GLY A 117 -17.58 -41.77 35.88
N LEU A 118 -18.03 -40.75 35.14
CA LEU A 118 -19.32 -40.76 34.46
C LEU A 118 -19.28 -41.73 33.27
N VAL A 119 -20.32 -42.57 33.14
CA VAL A 119 -20.36 -43.68 32.17
C VAL A 119 -21.42 -43.50 31.09
N ASP A 120 -22.04 -42.31 30.95
CA ASP A 120 -23.04 -42.02 29.92
C ASP A 120 -22.38 -41.93 28.52
N PRO A 121 -22.50 -42.96 27.66
CA PRO A 121 -21.78 -42.98 26.38
C PRO A 121 -22.29 -41.90 25.43
N ARG A 122 -23.55 -41.50 25.56
CA ARG A 122 -24.16 -40.50 24.69
C ARG A 122 -23.58 -39.12 24.93
N LYS A 123 -23.30 -38.76 26.20
CA LYS A 123 -22.64 -37.49 26.53
C LYS A 123 -21.20 -37.46 26.03
N TRP A 124 -20.48 -38.58 26.17
CA TRP A 124 -19.14 -38.73 25.62
C TRP A 124 -19.13 -38.53 24.10
N ASP A 125 -20.03 -39.19 23.38
CA ASP A 125 -20.14 -39.07 21.91
C ASP A 125 -20.47 -37.65 21.45
N VAL A 126 -21.23 -36.89 22.25
CA VAL A 126 -21.50 -35.46 21.96
C VAL A 126 -20.24 -34.62 22.14
N LEU A 127 -19.51 -34.81 23.24
CA LEU A 127 -18.25 -34.08 23.48
C LEU A 127 -17.21 -34.40 22.41
N GLN A 128 -17.07 -35.68 22.05
CA GLN A 128 -16.14 -36.12 21.00
C GLN A 128 -16.49 -35.53 19.64
N ARG A 129 -17.77 -35.57 19.23
CA ARG A 129 -18.20 -34.97 17.96
C ARG A 129 -17.99 -33.46 17.93
N ASN A 130 -18.26 -32.77 19.03
CA ASN A 130 -18.03 -31.32 19.13
C ASN A 130 -16.54 -31.00 18.99
N PHE A 131 -15.67 -31.74 19.70
CA PHE A 131 -14.22 -31.60 19.62
C PHE A 131 -13.72 -31.80 18.18
N GLU A 132 -14.11 -32.90 17.53
CA GLU A 132 -13.71 -33.20 16.15
C GLU A 132 -14.24 -32.17 15.15
N SER A 133 -15.48 -31.72 15.31
CA SER A 133 -16.09 -30.72 14.44
C SER A 133 -15.39 -29.37 14.52
N GLU A 134 -15.10 -28.90 15.74
CA GLU A 134 -14.41 -27.62 15.97
C GLU A 134 -12.96 -27.68 15.49
N ARG A 135 -12.26 -28.79 15.73
CA ARG A 135 -10.91 -29.02 15.20
C ARG A 135 -10.90 -28.98 13.67
N ALA A 136 -11.77 -29.75 13.01
CA ALA A 136 -11.85 -29.79 11.56
C ALA A 136 -12.27 -28.43 10.96
N ARG A 137 -13.09 -27.64 11.67
CA ARG A 137 -13.41 -26.27 11.28
C ARG A 137 -12.17 -25.36 11.38
N GLY A 138 -11.44 -25.43 12.48
CA GLY A 138 -10.20 -24.67 12.68
C GLY A 138 -9.14 -24.96 11.63
N GLU A 139 -8.93 -26.25 11.31
CA GLU A 139 -7.98 -26.68 10.27
C GLU A 139 -8.37 -26.12 8.89
N ARG A 140 -9.65 -26.23 8.50
CA ARG A 140 -10.12 -25.69 7.20
C ARG A 140 -9.96 -24.18 7.08
N VAL A 141 -10.34 -23.44 8.12
CA VAL A 141 -10.23 -21.97 8.14
C VAL A 141 -8.76 -21.53 8.12
N GLY A 142 -7.89 -22.24 8.85
CA GLY A 142 -6.44 -22.01 8.82
C GLY A 142 -5.85 -22.22 7.42
N GLN A 143 -6.19 -23.33 6.78
CA GLN A 143 -5.74 -23.63 5.41
C GLN A 143 -6.23 -22.58 4.40
N GLU A 144 -7.48 -22.12 4.49
CA GLU A 144 -8.00 -21.04 3.64
C GLU A 144 -7.18 -19.75 3.83
N ALA A 145 -6.85 -19.41 5.09
CA ALA A 145 -6.02 -18.24 5.39
C ALA A 145 -4.61 -18.37 4.80
N ASP A 146 -4.00 -19.54 4.87
CA ASP A 146 -2.65 -19.79 4.34
C ASP A 146 -2.61 -19.71 2.81
N ILE A 147 -3.62 -20.27 2.12
CA ILE A 147 -3.77 -20.16 0.65
C ILE A 147 -3.93 -18.69 0.23
N LEU A 148 -4.80 -17.94 0.92
CA LEU A 148 -4.99 -16.52 0.63
C LEU A 148 -3.72 -15.72 0.92
N ASN A 149 -2.99 -16.05 1.98
CA ASN A 149 -1.74 -15.37 2.33
C ASN A 149 -0.64 -15.65 1.29
N ALA A 150 -0.52 -16.89 0.81
CA ALA A 150 0.43 -17.27 -0.23
C ALA A 150 0.16 -16.53 -1.56
N SER A 151 -1.10 -16.23 -1.87
CA SER A 151 -1.44 -15.42 -3.06
C SER A 151 -1.31 -13.91 -2.84
N LEU A 152 -1.47 -13.40 -1.61
CA LEU A 152 -1.35 -11.97 -1.30
C LEU A 152 0.08 -11.45 -1.45
N ILE A 153 1.07 -12.23 -0.99
CA ILE A 153 2.48 -11.84 -1.02
C ILE A 153 2.96 -11.43 -2.43
N PRO A 154 2.84 -12.26 -3.48
CA PRO A 154 3.30 -11.88 -4.81
C PRO A 154 2.51 -10.71 -5.40
N GLN A 155 1.22 -10.57 -5.07
CA GLN A 155 0.42 -9.41 -5.51
C GLN A 155 0.89 -8.11 -4.86
N GLN A 156 1.24 -8.14 -3.57
CA GLN A 156 1.77 -6.98 -2.87
C GLN A 156 3.14 -6.55 -3.42
N LEU A 157 3.99 -7.50 -3.81
CA LEU A 157 5.25 -7.21 -4.49
C LEU A 157 5.03 -6.55 -5.85
N GLN A 158 4.15 -7.11 -6.67
CA GLN A 158 3.80 -6.52 -7.95
C GLN A 158 3.26 -5.10 -7.75
N PHE A 159 2.36 -4.90 -6.79
CA PHE A 159 1.82 -3.58 -6.51
C PHE A 159 2.88 -2.59 -6.02
N THR A 160 3.87 -3.04 -5.26
CA THR A 160 5.01 -2.20 -4.83
C THR A 160 5.85 -1.74 -6.03
N GLU A 161 6.08 -2.62 -6.99
CA GLU A 161 6.78 -2.30 -8.24
C GLU A 161 5.98 -1.28 -9.06
N GLU A 162 4.66 -1.46 -9.18
CA GLU A 162 3.77 -0.53 -9.88
C GLU A 162 3.74 0.85 -9.22
N VAL A 163 3.60 0.94 -7.89
CA VAL A 163 3.66 2.20 -7.14
C VAL A 163 4.99 2.93 -7.39
N SER A 164 6.09 2.18 -7.44
CA SER A 164 7.41 2.77 -7.64
C SER A 164 7.59 3.30 -9.06
N ASN A 165 7.16 2.54 -10.08
CA ASN A 165 7.17 2.96 -11.48
C ASN A 165 6.28 4.20 -11.70
N GLU A 166 5.11 4.25 -11.05
CA GLU A 166 4.22 5.40 -11.10
C GLU A 166 4.89 6.63 -10.46
N THR A 167 5.57 6.46 -9.32
CA THR A 167 6.31 7.54 -8.66
C THR A 167 7.41 8.11 -9.55
N ILE A 168 8.18 7.25 -10.24
CA ILE A 168 9.22 7.67 -11.19
C ILE A 168 8.61 8.44 -12.36
N THR A 169 7.52 7.92 -12.94
CA THR A 169 6.81 8.53 -14.06
C THR A 169 6.29 9.93 -13.70
N LEU A 170 5.63 10.06 -12.55
CA LEU A 170 5.16 11.35 -12.04
C LEU A 170 6.32 12.30 -11.70
N GLY A 171 7.45 11.76 -11.23
CA GLY A 171 8.68 12.53 -11.03
C GLY A 171 9.15 13.21 -12.31
N HIS A 172 9.14 12.51 -13.45
CA HIS A 172 9.47 13.12 -14.75
C HIS A 172 8.48 14.21 -15.16
N LEU A 173 7.19 14.05 -14.84
CA LEU A 173 6.15 15.04 -15.11
C LEU A 173 6.23 16.28 -14.22
N LEU A 174 7.00 16.25 -13.13
CA LEU A 174 7.23 17.42 -12.28
C LEU A 174 8.22 18.42 -12.90
N THR A 175 9.06 17.96 -13.84
CA THR A 175 10.12 18.76 -14.45
C THR A 175 9.60 19.97 -15.24
N PRO A 176 8.60 19.85 -16.15
CA PRO A 176 8.05 21.01 -16.86
C PRO A 176 7.41 22.08 -15.95
N PRO A 177 6.59 21.73 -14.93
CA PRO A 177 6.14 22.68 -13.91
C PRO A 177 7.28 23.44 -13.24
N LEU A 178 8.36 22.74 -12.87
CA LEU A 178 9.49 23.35 -12.19
C LEU A 178 10.18 24.41 -13.06
N PHE A 179 10.49 24.09 -14.32
CA PHE A 179 11.16 25.04 -15.22
C PHE A 179 10.29 26.24 -15.57
N SER A 180 9.00 26.03 -15.84
CA SER A 180 8.07 27.12 -16.14
C SER A 180 7.93 28.09 -14.97
N ILE A 181 7.84 27.57 -13.73
CA ILE A 181 7.87 28.38 -12.51
C ILE A 181 9.19 29.16 -12.37
N ARG A 182 10.34 28.50 -12.58
CA ARG A 182 11.66 29.15 -12.46
C ARG A 182 11.84 30.28 -13.46
N LYS A 183 11.37 30.10 -14.70
CA LYS A 183 11.36 31.12 -15.75
C LYS A 183 10.52 32.33 -15.34
N GLU A 184 9.34 32.13 -14.73
CA GLU A 184 8.52 33.23 -14.21
C GLU A 184 9.12 33.96 -13.01
N LEU A 185 9.95 33.28 -12.23
CA LEU A 185 10.66 33.85 -11.09
C LEU A 185 12.01 34.48 -11.46
N ASP A 186 12.40 34.45 -12.74
CA ASP A 186 13.71 34.89 -13.21
C ASP A 186 14.86 34.18 -12.47
N LEU A 187 14.70 32.87 -12.25
CA LEU A 187 15.65 31.98 -11.59
C LEU A 187 16.21 30.96 -12.58
N PRO A 188 16.99 31.39 -13.59
CA PRO A 188 17.49 30.48 -14.62
C PRO A 188 18.33 29.36 -14.00
N ILE A 189 18.30 28.22 -14.69
CA ILE A 189 19.13 27.04 -14.42
C ILE A 189 19.37 26.39 -15.78
N ASP A 190 20.48 25.68 -15.92
CA ASP A 190 20.71 24.87 -17.12
C ASP A 190 19.70 23.70 -17.14
N GLU A 191 18.71 23.81 -18.01
CA GLU A 191 17.68 22.80 -18.18
C GLU A 191 18.24 21.47 -18.69
N THR A 192 19.26 21.52 -19.54
CA THR A 192 19.87 20.33 -20.12
C THR A 192 20.62 19.55 -19.04
N GLU A 193 21.46 20.25 -18.27
CA GLU A 193 22.21 19.62 -17.19
C GLU A 193 21.29 19.13 -16.07
N PHE A 194 20.25 19.89 -15.72
CA PHE A 194 19.28 19.45 -14.71
C PHE A 194 18.52 18.19 -15.15
N ARG A 195 18.07 18.13 -16.41
CA ARG A 195 17.39 16.94 -16.95
C ARG A 195 18.31 15.72 -16.90
N LYS A 196 19.58 15.88 -17.26
CA LYS A 196 20.58 14.82 -17.20
C LYS A 196 20.76 14.30 -15.76
N ILE A 197 20.98 15.19 -14.79
CA ILE A 197 21.10 14.81 -13.37
C ILE A 197 19.85 14.06 -12.89
N PHE A 198 18.67 14.53 -13.30
CA PHE A 198 17.41 13.92 -12.91
C PHE A 198 17.20 12.53 -13.53
N GLU A 199 17.55 12.35 -14.80
CA GLU A 199 17.50 11.05 -15.48
C GLU A 199 18.50 10.04 -14.90
N GLU A 200 19.72 10.47 -14.58
CA GLU A 200 20.72 9.64 -13.89
C GLU A 200 20.20 9.19 -12.51
N ALA A 201 19.61 10.11 -11.74
CA ALA A 201 19.03 9.78 -10.44
C ALA A 201 17.87 8.78 -10.56
N ASN A 202 16.95 8.97 -11.50
CA ASN A 202 15.82 8.06 -11.70
C ASN A 202 16.26 6.69 -12.21
N THR A 203 17.26 6.64 -13.09
CA THR A 203 17.84 5.38 -13.57
C THR A 203 18.42 4.58 -12.41
N LYS A 204 19.19 5.25 -11.55
CA LYS A 204 19.75 4.62 -10.35
C LYS A 204 18.67 4.09 -9.41
N VAL A 205 17.64 4.89 -9.13
CA VAL A 205 16.52 4.45 -8.28
C VAL A 205 15.79 3.23 -8.88
N ALA A 206 15.58 3.22 -10.20
CA ALA A 206 14.96 2.10 -10.88
C ALA A 206 15.82 0.82 -10.82
N GLU A 207 17.14 0.94 -10.95
CA GLU A 207 18.08 -0.18 -10.81
C GLU A 207 18.12 -0.73 -9.39
N ASP A 208 18.21 0.14 -8.39
CA ASP A 208 18.21 -0.21 -6.98
C ASP A 208 16.89 -0.90 -6.60
N LEU A 209 15.75 -0.39 -7.08
CA LEU A 209 14.45 -1.02 -6.91
C LEU A 209 14.42 -2.43 -7.53
N LYS A 210 14.86 -2.58 -8.78
CA LYS A 210 14.91 -3.89 -9.45
C LYS A 210 15.79 -4.88 -8.68
N LYS A 211 16.91 -4.41 -8.12
CA LYS A 211 17.78 -5.23 -7.27
C LYS A 211 17.06 -5.65 -5.99
N PHE A 212 16.48 -4.69 -5.26
CA PHE A 212 15.70 -4.95 -4.05
C PHE A 212 14.57 -5.95 -4.29
N MET A 213 13.79 -5.77 -5.36
CA MET A 213 12.68 -6.68 -5.70
C MET A 213 13.15 -8.09 -6.04
N ARG A 214 14.32 -8.25 -6.68
CA ARG A 214 14.91 -9.57 -6.95
C ARG A 214 15.34 -10.27 -5.66
N GLU A 215 16.03 -9.56 -4.77
CA GLU A 215 16.47 -10.10 -3.48
C GLU A 215 15.27 -10.52 -2.62
N LEU A 216 14.22 -9.69 -2.58
CA LEU A 216 13.02 -9.96 -1.80
C LEU A 216 12.24 -11.17 -2.35
N ARG A 217 12.11 -11.30 -3.67
CA ARG A 217 11.52 -12.51 -4.30
C ARG A 217 12.32 -13.75 -3.97
N SER A 218 13.66 -13.70 -4.07
CA SER A 218 14.53 -14.83 -3.72
C SER A 218 14.38 -15.28 -2.26
N LEU A 219 14.18 -14.34 -1.33
CA LEU A 219 13.96 -14.66 0.08
C LEU A 219 12.63 -15.38 0.30
N ILE A 220 11.57 -14.97 -0.41
CA ILE A 220 10.24 -15.59 -0.31
C ILE A 220 10.25 -16.98 -0.93
N ASP A 221 10.84 -17.14 -2.12
CA ASP A 221 10.92 -18.43 -2.80
C ASP A 221 11.80 -19.42 -2.01
N GLY A 222 12.85 -18.92 -1.34
CA GLY A 222 13.70 -19.72 -0.45
C GLY A 222 13.04 -20.17 0.86
N GLN A 223 11.94 -19.54 1.28
CA GLN A 223 11.17 -19.93 2.47
C GLN A 223 10.04 -20.94 2.17
N HIS A 224 9.72 -21.16 0.90
CA HIS A 224 8.75 -22.15 0.45
C HIS A 224 9.39 -23.14 -0.55
N PRO A 225 10.25 -24.08 -0.10
CA PRO A 225 10.64 -25.18 -0.96
C PRO A 225 9.37 -26.00 -1.27
N SER A 226 9.03 -26.03 -2.56
CA SER A 226 8.05 -26.93 -3.16
C SER A 226 8.26 -28.38 -2.76
#